data_AF-A0A7L2U7K9-F1
#
_entry.id   AF-A0A7L2U7K9-F1
#
_cell.length_a   1.000
_cell.length_b   1.000
_cell.length_c   1.000
_cell.angle_alpha   90.00
_cell.angle_beta   90.00
_cell.angle_gamma   90.00
#
_symmetry.space_group_name_H-M   'P 1'
#
loop_
_entity.id
_entity.type
_entity.pdbx_description
1 polymer ?
#
loop_
_entity_poly.entity_id
_entity_poly.type
_entity_poly.pdbx_seq_one_letter_code
_entity_poly.pdbx_strand_id
1 'polypeptide(L)'
;SYCRSQASGKVISGEEHFSSKKCLAWFYEYAGPDEVVGPEGMEKFCEDIGVEPENIIMLVLAWKLEAESMGFFTKEEWLKGMTSLQFDCTEKLQSKFDFLRSQLNDISSFKNIYRYAFDFARDKDQRSLDIDTAKSMLALLLGRTWPLFSVFYQYLEQSKYRVMNKDQWYNVLEFSRTVHADLSNYDEDGAWPVLLDEFVEWQKVRQAS
;
A
#
# COMPACT_ATOMS: atom_id res chain seq x y z
N SER A 1 31.30 52.74 15.13
CA SER A 1 31.45 51.30 15.42
C SER A 1 30.14 50.74 15.93
N TYR A 2 29.61 49.69 15.30
CA TYR A 2 28.55 48.77 15.78
C TYR A 2 27.18 49.36 16.25
N CYS A 3 26.06 48.65 16.18
CA CYS A 3 25.58 47.69 15.18
C CYS A 3 24.02 47.64 15.25
N ARG A 4 23.36 47.07 14.24
CA ARG A 4 21.92 46.79 14.27
C ARG A 4 21.57 45.76 15.35
N SER A 5 20.39 45.90 15.95
CA SER A 5 19.46 44.77 16.19
C SER A 5 18.06 45.24 16.63
N GLN A 6 17.22 45.63 15.66
CA GLN A 6 15.78 45.51 15.86
C GLN A 6 15.41 44.04 15.66
N ALA A 7 15.08 43.35 16.75
CA ALA A 7 14.50 42.01 16.70
C ALA A 7 13.04 42.10 16.22
N SER A 8 12.83 42.12 14.91
CA SER A 8 11.49 41.89 14.35
C SER A 8 11.22 40.39 14.39
N GLY A 9 10.53 39.96 15.45
CA GLY A 9 10.02 38.60 15.57
C GLY A 9 8.95 38.36 14.51
N LYS A 10 9.37 37.90 13.32
CA LYS A 10 8.44 37.31 12.36
C LYS A 10 7.87 36.03 12.96
N VAL A 11 6.66 36.13 13.48
CA VAL A 11 5.77 34.98 13.66
C VAL A 11 5.59 34.35 12.29
N ILE A 12 6.19 33.18 12.06
CA ILE A 12 5.96 32.38 10.85
C ILE A 12 4.64 31.64 11.07
N SER A 13 3.53 32.35 10.91
CA SER A 13 2.19 31.75 10.80
C SER A 13 1.73 31.89 9.36
N GLY A 14 1.87 30.80 8.61
CA GLY A 14 1.45 30.72 7.22
C GLY A 14 1.51 29.28 6.76
N GLU A 15 0.42 28.54 6.97
CA GLU A 15 0.18 27.33 6.17
C GLU A 15 0.03 27.80 4.71
N GLU A 16 1.08 27.57 3.90
CA GLU A 16 1.01 27.88 2.48
C GLU A 16 -0.11 27.05 1.84
N HIS A 17 -1.12 27.74 1.32
CA HIS A 17 -2.25 27.11 0.67
C HIS A 17 -1.78 26.29 -0.55
N PHE A 18 -2.52 25.23 -0.88
CA PHE A 18 -2.22 24.40 -2.03
C PHE A 18 -2.12 25.21 -3.34
N SER A 19 -1.11 24.92 -4.15
CA SER A 19 -0.88 25.52 -5.45
C SER A 19 -0.81 24.45 -6.54
N SER A 20 -1.83 24.41 -7.42
CA SER A 20 -1.84 23.53 -8.60
C SER A 20 -0.60 23.68 -9.49
N LYS A 21 0.00 24.89 -9.53
CA LYS A 21 1.24 25.14 -10.29
C LYS A 21 2.46 24.48 -9.63
N LYS A 22 2.57 24.50 -8.29
CA LYS A 22 3.61 23.77 -7.56
C LYS A 22 3.42 22.25 -7.74
N CYS A 23 2.20 21.77 -7.52
CA CYS A 23 1.84 20.35 -7.68
C CYS A 23 2.15 19.79 -9.08
N LEU A 24 1.92 20.59 -10.14
CA LEU A 24 2.25 20.22 -11.52
C LEU A 24 3.77 20.26 -11.78
N ALA A 25 4.49 21.25 -11.24
CA ALA A 25 5.94 21.29 -11.36
C ALA A 25 6.59 20.08 -10.68
N TRP A 26 6.13 19.75 -9.46
CA TRP A 26 6.55 18.60 -8.66
C TRP A 26 6.31 17.27 -9.38
N PHE A 27 5.18 17.10 -10.09
CA PHE A 27 4.95 15.94 -10.95
C PHE A 27 6.05 15.76 -12.02
N TYR A 28 6.42 16.85 -12.71
CA TYR A 28 7.46 16.83 -13.74
C TYR A 28 8.89 16.68 -13.20
N GLU A 29 9.10 16.64 -11.89
CA GLU A 29 10.39 16.26 -11.30
C GLU A 29 10.62 14.73 -11.35
N TYR A 30 9.57 13.94 -11.60
CA TYR A 30 9.58 12.48 -11.64
C TYR A 30 9.02 11.89 -12.95
N ALA A 31 8.21 12.65 -13.70
CA ALA A 31 7.58 12.16 -14.92
C ALA A 31 8.58 11.95 -16.07
N GLY A 32 8.42 10.84 -16.79
CA GLY A 32 9.17 10.51 -17.99
C GLY A 32 8.71 11.27 -19.25
N PRO A 33 9.31 10.97 -20.41
CA PRO A 33 8.98 11.61 -21.70
C PRO A 33 7.54 11.41 -22.18
N ASP A 34 6.81 10.47 -21.59
CA ASP A 34 5.42 10.10 -21.85
C ASP A 34 4.40 10.82 -20.94
N GLU A 35 4.86 11.76 -20.10
CA GLU A 35 4.08 12.41 -19.03
C GLU A 35 3.50 11.43 -17.98
N VAL A 36 4.24 10.36 -17.67
CA VAL A 36 3.92 9.41 -16.60
C VAL A 36 5.10 9.26 -15.64
N VAL A 37 4.86 9.20 -14.33
CA VAL A 37 5.86 8.76 -13.34
C VAL A 37 5.94 7.24 -13.42
N GLY A 38 6.86 6.71 -14.22
CA GLY A 38 7.15 5.27 -14.29
C GLY A 38 8.13 4.81 -13.20
N PRO A 39 8.61 3.55 -13.25
CA PRO A 39 9.43 2.95 -12.18
C PRO A 39 10.66 3.76 -11.75
N GLU A 40 11.48 4.25 -12.68
CA GLU A 40 12.66 5.09 -12.35
C GLU A 40 12.27 6.40 -11.64
N GLY A 41 11.16 7.02 -12.07
CA GLY A 41 10.60 8.22 -11.42
C GLY A 41 9.99 7.90 -10.06
N MET A 42 9.39 6.72 -9.91
CA MET A 42 8.81 6.22 -8.66
C MET A 42 9.90 5.94 -7.62
N GLU A 43 11.03 5.33 -8.01
CA GLU A 43 12.20 5.13 -7.14
C GLU A 43 12.72 6.45 -6.60
N LYS A 44 12.96 7.43 -7.49
CA LYS A 44 13.38 8.78 -7.09
C LYS A 44 12.35 9.46 -6.18
N PHE A 45 11.05 9.35 -6.49
CA PHE A 45 9.98 9.91 -5.66
C PHE A 45 9.97 9.28 -4.26
N CYS A 46 10.16 7.97 -4.16
CA CYS A 46 10.27 7.26 -2.89
C CYS A 46 11.50 7.72 -2.08
N GLU A 47 12.66 7.87 -2.74
CA GLU A 47 13.89 8.42 -2.13
C GLU A 47 13.66 9.84 -1.57
N ASP A 48 13.14 10.76 -2.39
CA ASP A 48 12.90 12.16 -2.00
C ASP A 48 11.93 12.28 -0.81
N ILE A 49 10.88 11.45 -0.75
CA ILE A 49 9.93 11.44 0.38
C ILE A 49 10.43 10.60 1.58
N GLY A 50 11.55 9.89 1.45
CA GLY A 50 12.20 9.14 2.53
C GLY A 50 11.53 7.81 2.87
N VAL A 51 11.07 7.06 1.86
CA VAL A 51 10.50 5.71 2.02
C VAL A 51 11.04 4.75 0.96
N GLU A 52 11.01 3.45 1.25
CA GLU A 52 11.19 2.40 0.22
C GLU A 52 9.97 2.34 -0.72
N PRO A 53 10.12 1.89 -1.98
CA PRO A 53 8.98 1.63 -2.87
C PRO A 53 7.96 0.64 -2.28
N GLU A 54 8.43 -0.37 -1.55
CA GLU A 54 7.61 -1.32 -0.80
C GLU A 54 7.11 -0.78 0.55
N ASN A 55 6.96 0.54 0.71
CA ASN A 55 6.35 1.09 1.93
C ASN A 55 4.82 1.08 1.85
N ILE A 56 4.16 0.67 2.92
CA ILE A 56 2.68 0.70 3.03
C ILE A 56 2.08 2.09 2.77
N ILE A 57 2.83 3.18 3.02
CA ILE A 57 2.41 4.55 2.67
C ILE A 57 2.21 4.70 1.15
N MET A 58 3.06 4.09 0.33
CA MET A 58 2.95 4.17 -1.14
C MET A 58 1.67 3.49 -1.63
N LEU A 59 1.28 2.36 -1.05
CA LEU A 59 0.01 1.70 -1.37
C LEU A 59 -1.21 2.54 -0.96
N VAL A 60 -1.17 3.19 0.22
CA VAL A 60 -2.27 4.09 0.63
C VAL A 60 -2.31 5.37 -0.22
N LEU A 61 -1.15 5.90 -0.62
CA LEU A 61 -1.04 7.06 -1.50
C LEU A 61 -1.61 6.73 -2.89
N ALA A 62 -1.21 5.60 -3.50
CA ALA A 62 -1.76 5.10 -4.76
C ALA A 62 -3.28 4.96 -4.69
N TRP A 63 -3.81 4.38 -3.60
CA TRP A 63 -5.25 4.29 -3.37
C TRP A 63 -5.94 5.67 -3.30
N LYS A 64 -5.32 6.68 -2.65
CA LYS A 64 -5.85 8.05 -2.59
C LYS A 64 -5.74 8.82 -3.92
N LEU A 65 -4.80 8.45 -4.78
CA LEU A 65 -4.68 8.94 -6.15
C LEU A 65 -5.63 8.21 -7.12
N GLU A 66 -6.28 7.12 -6.67
CA GLU A 66 -7.06 6.19 -7.49
C GLU A 66 -6.24 5.57 -8.63
N ALA A 67 -4.93 5.35 -8.41
CA ALA A 67 -4.00 4.94 -9.45
C ALA A 67 -4.32 3.53 -10.02
N GLU A 68 -4.30 3.38 -11.35
CA GLU A 68 -4.70 2.14 -12.02
C GLU A 68 -3.65 1.02 -12.01
N SER A 69 -2.36 1.36 -12.00
CA SER A 69 -1.26 0.40 -12.22
C SER A 69 -0.10 0.57 -11.23
N MET A 70 0.34 -0.51 -10.60
CA MET A 70 1.50 -0.51 -9.72
C MET A 70 2.79 -0.08 -10.42
N GLY A 71 3.54 0.82 -9.77
CA GLY A 71 4.77 1.41 -10.31
C GLY A 71 4.57 2.61 -11.24
N PHE A 72 3.32 3.04 -11.49
CA PHE A 72 3.00 4.15 -12.38
C PHE A 72 2.04 5.16 -11.73
N PHE A 73 2.29 6.46 -11.91
CA PHE A 73 1.29 7.52 -11.74
C PHE A 73 1.20 8.39 -12.98
N THR A 74 0.01 8.47 -13.57
CA THR A 74 -0.31 9.45 -14.60
C THR A 74 -0.46 10.84 -14.00
N LYS A 75 -0.33 11.84 -14.86
CA LYS A 75 -0.57 13.25 -14.55
C LYS A 75 -1.98 13.53 -14.01
N GLU A 76 -3.00 12.79 -14.48
CA GLU A 76 -4.38 12.97 -14.02
C GLU A 76 -4.57 12.44 -12.60
N GLU A 77 -4.16 11.20 -12.33
CA GLU A 77 -4.19 10.58 -10.99
C GLU A 77 -3.45 11.43 -9.98
N TRP A 78 -2.22 11.86 -10.31
CA TRP A 78 -1.40 12.72 -9.46
C TRP A 78 -2.09 14.05 -9.16
N LEU A 79 -2.49 14.82 -10.18
CA LEU A 79 -3.10 16.14 -9.96
C LEU A 79 -4.42 16.03 -9.21
N LYS A 80 -5.27 15.05 -9.51
CA LYS A 80 -6.54 14.79 -8.83
C LYS A 80 -6.32 14.43 -7.35
N GLY A 81 -5.50 13.40 -7.10
CA GLY A 81 -5.22 12.89 -5.77
C GLY A 81 -4.49 13.90 -4.88
N MET A 82 -3.39 14.46 -5.37
CA MET A 82 -2.60 15.45 -4.63
C MET A 82 -3.38 16.74 -4.36
N THR A 83 -4.25 17.19 -5.27
CA THR A 83 -5.18 18.31 -5.00
C THR A 83 -6.19 17.94 -3.90
N SER A 84 -6.79 16.75 -3.96
CA SER A 84 -7.73 16.26 -2.93
C SER A 84 -7.08 16.19 -1.54
N LEU A 85 -5.81 15.77 -1.49
CA LEU A 85 -4.99 15.67 -0.28
C LEU A 85 -4.38 17.01 0.18
N GLN A 86 -4.40 18.05 -0.66
CA GLN A 86 -3.72 19.34 -0.47
C GLN A 86 -2.18 19.26 -0.42
N PHE A 87 -1.58 18.32 -1.16
CA PHE A 87 -0.11 18.14 -1.25
C PHE A 87 0.41 18.78 -2.54
N ASP A 88 1.35 19.71 -2.45
CA ASP A 88 1.97 20.33 -3.64
C ASP A 88 3.51 20.32 -3.61
N CYS A 89 4.09 19.64 -2.62
CA CYS A 89 5.52 19.37 -2.46
C CYS A 89 5.76 18.21 -1.47
N THR A 90 6.99 17.69 -1.47
CA THR A 90 7.48 16.60 -0.61
C THR A 90 7.20 16.82 0.88
N GLU A 91 7.45 18.02 1.41
CA GLU A 91 7.32 18.31 2.83
C GLU A 91 5.85 18.23 3.31
N LYS A 92 4.89 18.64 2.48
CA LYS A 92 3.46 18.51 2.80
C LYS A 92 3.03 17.06 2.86
N LEU A 93 3.45 16.24 1.90
CA LEU A 93 3.17 14.80 1.89
C LEU A 93 3.79 14.11 3.12
N GLN A 94 5.07 14.35 3.41
CA GLN A 94 5.77 13.82 4.59
C GLN A 94 5.06 14.20 5.90
N SER A 95 4.59 15.46 6.02
CA SER A 95 3.85 15.93 7.21
C SER A 95 2.51 15.20 7.45
N LYS A 96 2.05 14.41 6.48
CA LYS A 96 0.77 13.67 6.51
C LYS A 96 0.95 12.15 6.44
N PHE A 97 2.16 11.63 6.58
CA PHE A 97 2.42 10.18 6.67
C PHE A 97 1.59 9.49 7.75
N ASP A 98 1.40 10.11 8.93
CA ASP A 98 0.56 9.53 9.99
C ASP A 98 -0.95 9.58 9.66
N PHE A 99 -1.39 10.56 8.87
CA PHE A 99 -2.74 10.58 8.32
C PHE A 99 -2.96 9.47 7.29
N LEU A 100 -1.97 9.21 6.42
CA LEU A 100 -2.03 8.10 5.47
C LEU A 100 -2.04 6.75 6.21
N ARG A 101 -1.15 6.55 7.19
CA ARG A 101 -1.15 5.35 8.05
C ARG A 101 -2.49 5.15 8.77
N SER A 102 -3.11 6.22 9.27
CA SER A 102 -4.37 6.10 10.03
C SER A 102 -5.56 5.61 9.19
N GLN A 103 -5.49 5.71 7.84
CA GLN A 103 -6.52 5.14 6.94
C GLN A 103 -6.63 3.61 7.07
N LEU A 104 -5.58 2.93 7.55
CA LEU A 104 -5.54 1.49 7.74
C LEU A 104 -6.15 1.04 9.09
N ASN A 105 -6.42 1.98 10.00
CA ASN A 105 -7.01 1.69 11.30
C ASN A 105 -8.55 1.56 11.24
N ASP A 106 -9.19 2.15 10.23
CA ASP A 106 -10.61 1.97 9.96
C ASP A 106 -10.86 0.69 9.17
N ILE A 107 -11.78 -0.16 9.65
CA ILE A 107 -12.07 -1.48 9.06
C ILE A 107 -12.60 -1.36 7.63
N SER A 108 -13.44 -0.37 7.35
CA SER A 108 -14.01 -0.18 6.01
C SER A 108 -12.93 0.29 5.01
N SER A 109 -12.15 1.29 5.41
CA SER A 109 -11.03 1.83 4.64
C SER A 109 -9.96 0.76 4.39
N PHE A 110 -9.56 -0.01 5.41
CA PHE A 110 -8.66 -1.14 5.25
C PHE A 110 -9.19 -2.18 4.26
N LYS A 111 -10.48 -2.59 4.38
CA LYS A 111 -11.10 -3.54 3.45
C LYS A 111 -11.13 -3.01 2.00
N ASN A 112 -11.30 -1.71 1.81
CA ASN A 112 -11.25 -1.08 0.49
C ASN A 112 -9.81 -1.01 -0.08
N ILE A 113 -8.82 -0.58 0.73
CA ILE A 113 -7.40 -0.55 0.35
C ILE A 113 -6.90 -1.96 0.00
N TYR A 114 -7.24 -2.96 0.82
CA TYR A 114 -6.88 -4.35 0.59
C TYR A 114 -7.45 -4.90 -0.72
N ARG A 115 -8.70 -4.55 -1.07
CA ARG A 115 -9.33 -4.95 -2.33
C ARG A 115 -8.71 -4.22 -3.54
N TYR A 116 -8.45 -2.92 -3.39
CA TYR A 116 -7.77 -2.11 -4.39
C TYR A 116 -6.38 -2.66 -4.74
N ALA A 117 -5.60 -3.06 -3.72
CA ALA A 117 -4.25 -3.59 -3.91
C ALA A 117 -4.17 -4.77 -4.90
N PHE A 118 -5.22 -5.61 -4.97
CA PHE A 118 -5.28 -6.70 -5.93
C PHE A 118 -5.41 -6.21 -7.39
N ASP A 119 -6.28 -5.24 -7.65
CA ASP A 119 -6.47 -4.75 -9.02
C ASP A 119 -5.31 -3.83 -9.44
N PHE A 120 -4.72 -3.09 -8.49
CA PHE A 120 -3.55 -2.21 -8.68
C PHE A 120 -2.25 -2.98 -8.99
N ALA A 121 -1.96 -4.05 -8.24
CA ALA A 121 -0.73 -4.82 -8.39
C ALA A 121 -0.77 -5.85 -9.54
N ARG A 122 -1.89 -5.97 -10.24
CA ARG A 122 -2.12 -6.98 -11.28
C ARG A 122 -2.03 -6.38 -12.68
N ASP A 123 -1.20 -7.00 -13.53
CA ASP A 123 -1.21 -6.77 -14.97
C ASP A 123 -2.64 -6.78 -15.54
N LYS A 124 -2.99 -5.75 -16.32
CA LYS A 124 -4.38 -5.51 -16.78
C LYS A 124 -5.00 -6.74 -17.44
N ASP A 125 -4.20 -7.52 -18.19
CA ASP A 125 -4.64 -8.72 -18.91
C ASP A 125 -4.81 -10.01 -18.07
N GLN A 126 -4.17 -10.15 -16.90
CA GLN A 126 -3.88 -11.49 -16.33
C GLN A 126 -4.92 -12.11 -15.37
N ARG A 127 -5.90 -11.35 -14.85
CA ARG A 127 -6.94 -11.78 -13.87
C ARG A 127 -6.49 -12.33 -12.50
N SER A 128 -5.23 -12.73 -12.32
CA SER A 128 -4.61 -13.17 -11.06
C SER A 128 -3.28 -12.44 -10.85
N LEU A 129 -2.84 -12.29 -9.60
CA LEU A 129 -1.47 -11.88 -9.26
C LEU A 129 -0.53 -13.09 -9.41
N ASP A 130 0.74 -12.88 -9.75
CA ASP A 130 1.77 -13.89 -9.51
C ASP A 130 1.99 -14.06 -7.99
N ILE A 131 2.56 -15.20 -7.59
CA ILE A 131 2.67 -15.53 -6.17
C ILE A 131 3.68 -14.66 -5.40
N ASP A 132 4.69 -14.10 -6.06
CA ASP A 132 5.71 -13.28 -5.41
C ASP A 132 5.17 -11.86 -5.15
N THR A 133 4.54 -11.23 -6.15
CA THR A 133 3.78 -9.97 -5.97
C THR A 133 2.68 -10.13 -4.92
N ALA A 134 1.91 -11.23 -4.95
CA ALA A 134 0.88 -11.50 -3.96
C ALA A 134 1.46 -11.60 -2.54
N LYS A 135 2.55 -12.36 -2.35
CA LYS A 135 3.27 -12.47 -1.07
C LYS A 135 3.73 -11.11 -0.55
N SER A 136 4.37 -10.28 -1.39
CA SER A 136 4.83 -8.94 -0.99
C SER A 136 3.67 -8.04 -0.59
N MET A 137 2.60 -7.96 -1.39
CA MET A 137 1.43 -7.14 -1.04
C MET A 137 0.72 -7.61 0.25
N LEU A 138 0.62 -8.93 0.48
CA LEU A 138 0.09 -9.45 1.75
C LEU A 138 1.02 -9.14 2.93
N ALA A 139 2.34 -9.12 2.74
CA ALA A 139 3.29 -8.73 3.78
C ALA A 139 3.10 -7.27 4.22
N LEU A 140 2.86 -6.36 3.27
CA LEU A 140 2.57 -4.96 3.57
C LEU A 140 1.25 -4.78 4.34
N LEU A 141 0.20 -5.49 3.91
CA LEU A 141 -1.16 -5.31 4.44
C LEU A 141 -1.42 -6.08 5.75
N LEU A 142 -0.98 -7.34 5.83
CA LEU A 142 -1.32 -8.26 6.93
C LEU A 142 -0.14 -8.60 7.84
N GLY A 143 1.11 -8.39 7.40
CA GLY A 143 2.30 -8.89 8.10
C GLY A 143 2.52 -8.38 9.53
N ARG A 144 1.88 -7.26 9.91
CA ARG A 144 1.87 -6.75 11.30
C ARG A 144 0.57 -7.00 12.07
N THR A 145 -0.52 -7.39 11.40
CA THR A 145 -1.88 -7.41 12.00
C THR A 145 -2.55 -8.77 12.02
N TRP A 146 -2.00 -9.77 11.33
CA TRP A 146 -2.52 -11.13 11.29
C TRP A 146 -1.52 -12.11 11.93
N PRO A 147 -1.84 -12.73 13.09
CA PRO A 147 -0.89 -13.58 13.82
C PRO A 147 -0.32 -14.77 13.04
N LEU A 148 -1.10 -15.32 12.10
CA LEU A 148 -0.67 -16.46 11.27
C LEU A 148 0.11 -16.05 10.02
N PHE A 149 0.29 -14.75 9.74
CA PHE A 149 0.86 -14.30 8.47
C PHE A 149 2.25 -14.89 8.18
N SER A 150 3.16 -14.90 9.17
CA SER A 150 4.53 -15.43 8.98
C SER A 150 4.54 -16.92 8.58
N VAL A 151 3.57 -17.67 9.09
CA VAL A 151 3.38 -19.10 8.84
C VAL A 151 2.69 -19.31 7.48
N PHE A 152 1.70 -18.49 7.15
CA PHE A 152 1.04 -18.48 5.84
C PHE A 152 2.00 -18.11 4.71
N TYR A 153 2.88 -17.13 4.92
CA TYR A 153 3.93 -16.76 3.97
C TYR A 153 4.86 -17.94 3.68
N GLN A 154 5.35 -18.63 4.72
CA GLN A 154 6.17 -19.84 4.58
C GLN A 154 5.43 -20.98 3.86
N TYR A 155 4.12 -21.12 4.07
CA TYR A 155 3.29 -22.04 3.32
C TYR A 155 3.27 -21.67 1.83
N LEU A 156 2.98 -20.41 1.48
CA LEU A 156 2.95 -19.96 0.08
C LEU A 156 4.29 -20.21 -0.64
N GLU A 157 5.43 -19.97 0.02
CA GLU A 157 6.77 -20.25 -0.51
C GLU A 157 7.01 -21.73 -0.86
N GLN A 158 6.48 -22.64 -0.04
CA GLN A 158 6.64 -24.09 -0.20
C GLN A 158 5.52 -24.73 -1.04
N SER A 159 4.43 -23.99 -1.28
CA SER A 159 3.25 -24.48 -1.97
C SER A 159 3.46 -24.67 -3.47
N LYS A 160 2.50 -25.38 -4.09
CA LYS A 160 2.38 -25.52 -5.54
C LYS A 160 1.82 -24.27 -6.24
N TYR A 161 1.32 -23.28 -5.50
CA TYR A 161 0.68 -22.10 -6.07
C TYR A 161 1.73 -21.18 -6.73
N ARG A 162 1.41 -20.71 -7.94
CA ARG A 162 2.22 -19.76 -8.73
C ARG A 162 1.51 -18.46 -9.03
N VAL A 163 0.21 -18.41 -8.75
CA VAL A 163 -0.65 -17.23 -8.85
C VAL A 163 -1.66 -17.23 -7.71
N MET A 164 -2.16 -16.04 -7.34
CA MET A 164 -3.31 -15.86 -6.45
C MET A 164 -4.42 -15.13 -7.21
N ASN A 165 -5.59 -15.74 -7.30
CA ASN A 165 -6.76 -15.14 -7.95
C ASN A 165 -7.53 -14.22 -6.99
N LYS A 166 -8.51 -13.47 -7.53
CA LYS A 166 -9.26 -12.46 -6.76
C LYS A 166 -10.07 -13.04 -5.61
N ASP A 167 -10.64 -14.23 -5.78
CA ASP A 167 -11.43 -14.91 -4.76
C ASP A 167 -10.54 -15.40 -3.61
N GLN A 168 -9.40 -16.03 -3.92
CA GLN A 168 -8.38 -16.39 -2.94
C GLN A 168 -7.89 -15.16 -2.16
N TRP A 169 -7.54 -14.08 -2.86
CA TRP A 169 -7.12 -12.81 -2.23
C TRP A 169 -8.16 -12.30 -1.23
N TYR A 170 -9.44 -12.29 -1.62
CA TYR A 170 -10.52 -11.76 -0.78
C TYR A 170 -10.77 -12.65 0.45
N ASN A 171 -10.71 -13.97 0.29
CA ASN A 171 -10.87 -14.92 1.38
C ASN A 171 -9.68 -14.95 2.34
N VAL A 172 -8.44 -14.66 1.91
CA VAL A 172 -7.29 -14.49 2.82
C VAL A 172 -7.55 -13.37 3.84
N LEU A 173 -8.17 -12.24 3.43
CA LEU A 173 -8.58 -11.21 4.39
C LEU A 173 -9.66 -11.71 5.34
N GLU A 174 -10.71 -12.35 4.83
CA GLU A 174 -11.81 -12.82 5.67
C GLU A 174 -11.31 -13.85 6.71
N PHE A 175 -10.55 -14.85 6.26
CA PHE A 175 -9.86 -15.83 7.12
C PHE A 175 -9.00 -15.15 8.19
N SER A 176 -8.22 -14.12 7.83
CA SER A 176 -7.38 -13.37 8.77
C SER A 176 -8.15 -12.64 9.89
N ARG A 177 -9.47 -12.50 9.76
CA ARG A 177 -10.37 -11.82 10.70
C ARG A 177 -11.37 -12.75 11.39
N THR A 178 -11.70 -13.90 10.81
CA THR A 178 -12.70 -14.83 11.34
C THR A 178 -12.10 -16.12 11.91
N VAL A 179 -10.96 -16.59 11.42
CA VAL A 179 -10.32 -17.83 11.91
C VAL A 179 -9.32 -17.52 13.01
N HIS A 180 -9.41 -18.26 14.12
CA HIS A 180 -8.54 -18.12 15.28
C HIS A 180 -7.09 -18.51 14.95
N ALA A 181 -6.14 -17.93 15.70
CA ALA A 181 -4.70 -18.21 15.50
C ALA A 181 -4.29 -19.66 15.87
N ASP A 182 -5.12 -20.38 16.62
CA ASP A 182 -4.97 -21.80 16.93
C ASP A 182 -5.75 -22.72 15.97
N LEU A 183 -6.42 -22.14 14.96
CA LEU A 183 -7.28 -22.82 13.98
C LEU A 183 -8.46 -23.59 14.59
N SER A 184 -8.79 -23.35 15.87
CA SER A 184 -9.79 -24.12 16.63
C SER A 184 -11.23 -23.99 16.12
N ASN A 185 -11.54 -22.90 15.40
CA ASN A 185 -12.86 -22.61 14.83
C ASN A 185 -12.90 -22.76 13.30
N TYR A 186 -11.89 -23.39 12.70
CA TYR A 186 -11.91 -23.67 11.27
C TYR A 186 -12.94 -24.74 10.92
N ASP A 187 -13.72 -24.49 9.87
CA ASP A 187 -14.74 -25.39 9.34
C ASP A 187 -14.24 -26.01 8.03
N GLU A 188 -13.96 -27.31 8.06
CA GLU A 188 -13.44 -28.10 6.92
C GLU A 188 -14.53 -28.43 5.89
N ASP A 189 -15.81 -28.32 6.26
CA ASP A 189 -16.95 -28.39 5.33
C ASP A 189 -17.34 -26.98 4.80
N GLY A 190 -16.58 -25.94 5.18
CA GLY A 190 -16.81 -24.56 4.81
C GLY A 190 -16.51 -24.25 3.34
N ALA A 191 -17.09 -23.16 2.82
CA ALA A 191 -16.89 -22.72 1.43
C ALA A 191 -15.57 -21.93 1.22
N TRP A 192 -14.49 -22.33 1.88
CA TRP A 192 -13.18 -21.71 1.71
C TRP A 192 -12.54 -22.11 0.37
N PRO A 193 -11.68 -21.27 -0.22
CA PRO A 193 -10.84 -21.69 -1.32
C PRO A 193 -9.83 -22.74 -0.87
N VAL A 194 -9.63 -23.79 -1.68
CA VAL A 194 -8.70 -24.93 -1.46
C VAL A 194 -7.29 -24.53 -0.98
N LEU A 195 -6.82 -23.32 -1.32
CA LEU A 195 -5.55 -22.77 -0.83
C LEU A 195 -5.52 -22.59 0.70
N LEU A 196 -6.66 -22.24 1.31
CA LEU A 196 -6.80 -22.07 2.75
C LEU A 196 -7.03 -23.42 3.46
N ASP A 197 -7.74 -24.36 2.83
CA ASP A 197 -7.85 -25.74 3.33
C ASP A 197 -6.47 -26.40 3.42
N GLU A 198 -5.71 -26.36 2.31
CA GLU A 198 -4.34 -26.90 2.23
C GLU A 198 -3.36 -26.18 3.18
N PHE A 199 -3.57 -24.89 3.47
CA PHE A 199 -2.81 -24.18 4.49
C PHE A 199 -3.09 -24.70 5.90
N VAL A 200 -4.37 -24.91 6.24
CA VAL A 200 -4.78 -25.42 7.55
C VAL A 200 -4.28 -26.85 7.76
N GLU A 201 -4.39 -27.72 6.76
CA GLU A 201 -3.83 -29.08 6.80
C GLU A 201 -2.32 -29.05 7.02
N TRP A 202 -1.58 -28.29 6.21
CA TRP A 202 -0.12 -28.15 6.32
C TRP A 202 0.32 -27.66 7.70
N GLN A 203 -0.40 -26.68 8.27
CA GLN A 203 -0.08 -26.14 9.59
C GLN A 203 -0.40 -27.13 10.72
N LYS A 204 -1.50 -27.88 10.63
CA LYS A 204 -1.83 -28.95 11.59
C LYS A 204 -0.76 -30.04 11.62
N VAL A 205 -0.29 -30.49 10.45
CA VAL A 205 0.80 -31.48 10.34
C VAL A 205 2.10 -30.94 10.93
N ARG A 206 2.44 -29.68 10.67
CA ARG A 206 3.64 -29.02 11.22
C ARG A 206 3.60 -28.84 12.74
N GLN A 207 2.42 -28.64 13.34
CA GLN A 207 2.26 -28.56 14.80
C GLN A 207 2.30 -29.93 15.50
N ALA A 208 2.07 -31.02 14.77
CA ALA A 208 2.12 -32.39 15.27
C ALA A 208 3.50 -33.07 15.12
N SER A 209 4.48 -32.37 14.53
CA SER A 209 5.83 -32.87 14.21
C SER A 209 6.89 -32.26 15.15
#